data_AF-A0A6L8KTZ7-F1
#
_entry.id   AF-A0A6L8KTZ7-F1
#
_cell.length_a   1.000
_cell.length_b   1.000
_cell.length_c   1.000
_cell.angle_alpha   90.00
_cell.angle_beta   90.00
_cell.angle_gamma   90.00
#
_symmetry.space_group_name_H-M   'P 1'
#
loop_
_entity.id
_entity.type
_entity.pdbx_description
1 polymer ?
#
loop_
_entity_poly.entity_id
_entity_poly.type
_entity_poly.pdbx_seq_one_letter_code
_entity_poly.pdbx_strand_id
1 'polypeptide(L)'
;MTTQTVSSKQQNRASQFWALTKPRVTMMAVFCAVIGMFLGTSDGLPSLSLVLYATVGIWLLTGAAFAVNCLAEREIDARMARTARRPMALGNISVSQTVVFALVIGGAGMWVLYSLVNPLTMWLTFVTFLGYAIIYTMILKPSTPQNIVIGGLSGAMPPALGWAAVANDVPMEAWLLVLIIFVWTPPHFWALALYRRDDYAKSGLPMLPVTHGMKFTQFHVWLYSIALAATTLLPFAVQMSGLIYLVSAVILNAVFLRHAWKIYRHYTDLIARKAFTWSIVYLGLLFLALLVDHYIKL
;
A
#
# COMPACT_ATOMS: atom_id res chain seq x y z
N MET A 1 -22.64 -14.91 38.49
CA MET A 1 -21.61 -13.98 38.00
C MET A 1 -20.30 -14.73 37.88
N THR A 2 -19.98 -15.22 36.69
CA THR A 2 -18.72 -15.93 36.39
C THR A 2 -17.90 -15.03 35.48
N THR A 3 -17.05 -14.21 36.09
CA THR A 3 -16.10 -13.36 35.39
C THR A 3 -15.03 -14.27 34.77
N GLN A 4 -15.20 -14.61 33.50
CA GLN A 4 -14.13 -15.23 32.71
C GLN A 4 -13.01 -14.20 32.55
N THR A 5 -11.98 -14.32 33.38
CA THR A 5 -10.68 -13.69 33.15
C THR A 5 -10.10 -14.29 31.87
N VAL A 6 -10.30 -13.60 30.75
CA VAL A 6 -9.60 -13.90 29.50
C VAL A 6 -8.12 -13.69 29.77
N SER A 7 -7.40 -14.79 30.00
CA SER A 7 -5.94 -14.82 30.04
C SER A 7 -5.42 -14.29 28.70
N SER A 8 -5.06 -13.01 28.66
CA SER A 8 -4.37 -12.44 27.52
C SER A 8 -2.96 -13.04 27.51
N LYS A 9 -2.72 -13.99 26.62
CA LYS A 9 -1.38 -14.53 26.36
C LYS A 9 -0.43 -13.35 26.17
N GLN A 10 0.43 -13.09 27.16
CA GLN A 10 1.32 -11.93 27.18
C GLN A 10 2.26 -12.06 25.98
N GLN A 11 2.00 -11.30 24.92
CA GLN A 11 2.79 -11.39 23.69
C GLN A 11 4.23 -10.99 23.99
N ASN A 12 5.20 -11.79 23.54
CA ASN A 12 6.63 -11.48 23.64
C ASN A 12 6.92 -10.08 23.07
N ARG A 13 7.79 -9.29 23.70
CA ARG A 13 8.13 -7.91 23.27
C ARG A 13 8.55 -7.84 21.81
N ALA A 14 9.32 -8.81 21.31
CA ALA A 14 9.68 -8.87 19.89
C ALA A 14 8.45 -8.97 18.97
N SER A 15 7.44 -9.77 19.35
CA SER A 15 6.17 -9.87 18.61
C SER A 15 5.39 -8.56 18.66
N GLN A 16 5.50 -7.79 19.73
CA GLN A 16 4.82 -6.50 19.84
C GLN A 16 5.47 -5.46 18.92
N PHE A 17 6.80 -5.37 18.87
CA PHE A 17 7.52 -4.51 17.93
C PHE A 17 7.30 -4.94 16.47
N TRP A 18 7.30 -6.24 16.20
CA TRP A 18 6.97 -6.78 14.87
C TRP A 18 5.54 -6.41 14.42
N ALA A 19 4.58 -6.32 15.36
CA ALA A 19 3.24 -5.88 15.02
C ALA A 19 3.18 -4.39 14.61
N LEU A 20 4.11 -3.54 15.10
CA LEU A 20 4.18 -2.11 14.74
C LEU A 20 4.58 -1.90 13.28
N THR A 21 5.37 -2.80 12.70
CA THR A 21 5.82 -2.70 11.30
C THR A 21 4.76 -3.15 10.29
N LYS A 22 3.56 -3.56 10.74
CA LYS A 22 2.44 -4.03 9.89
C LYS A 22 2.89 -5.00 8.78
N PRO A 23 3.43 -6.18 9.12
CA PRO A 23 4.18 -7.04 8.20
C PRO A 23 3.42 -7.46 6.95
N ARG A 24 2.10 -7.66 7.04
CA ARG A 24 1.26 -8.00 5.87
C ARG A 24 1.17 -6.87 4.85
N VAL A 25 1.14 -5.62 5.32
CA VAL A 25 1.07 -4.44 4.45
C VAL A 25 2.45 -4.16 3.87
N THR A 26 3.49 -4.23 4.70
CA THR A 26 4.89 -4.10 4.28
C THR A 26 5.28 -5.15 3.25
N MET A 27 4.84 -6.39 3.41
CA MET A 27 5.08 -7.47 2.44
C MET A 27 4.49 -7.15 1.06
N MET A 28 3.29 -6.56 0.99
CA MET A 28 2.71 -6.14 -0.28
C MET A 28 3.50 -5.01 -0.93
N ALA A 29 3.90 -4.00 -0.15
CA ALA A 29 4.73 -2.91 -0.65
C ALA A 29 6.08 -3.44 -1.19
N VAL A 30 6.71 -4.35 -0.44
CA VAL A 30 7.97 -4.98 -0.84
C VAL A 30 7.79 -5.88 -2.06
N PHE A 31 6.69 -6.61 -2.19
CA PHE A 31 6.37 -7.37 -3.39
C PHE A 31 6.33 -6.46 -4.63
N CYS A 32 5.64 -5.31 -4.54
CA CYS A 32 5.61 -4.32 -5.61
C CYS A 32 7.02 -3.75 -5.92
N ALA A 33 7.85 -3.52 -4.90
CA ALA A 33 9.23 -3.10 -5.09
C ALA A 33 10.08 -4.17 -5.77
N VAL A 34 9.92 -5.45 -5.40
CA VAL A 34 10.62 -6.56 -6.07
C VAL A 34 10.26 -6.62 -7.55
N ILE A 35 8.98 -6.48 -7.91
CA ILE A 35 8.62 -6.43 -9.33
C ILE A 35 9.26 -5.23 -10.03
N GLY A 36 9.30 -4.07 -9.37
CA GLY A 36 10.03 -2.90 -9.88
C GLY A 36 11.52 -3.16 -10.11
N MET A 37 12.19 -3.89 -9.23
CA MET A 37 13.60 -4.28 -9.39
C MET A 37 13.82 -5.15 -10.64
N PHE A 38 12.94 -6.12 -10.88
CA PHE A 38 13.05 -7.02 -12.03
C PHE A 38 12.74 -6.30 -13.34
N LEU A 39 11.71 -5.44 -13.37
CA LEU A 39 11.36 -4.65 -14.56
C LEU A 39 12.41 -3.58 -14.88
N GLY A 40 13.08 -3.02 -13.86
CA GLY A 40 14.18 -2.07 -14.05
C GLY A 40 15.51 -2.71 -14.49
N THR A 41 15.56 -4.03 -14.64
CA THR A 41 16.75 -4.73 -15.15
C THR A 41 16.72 -4.74 -16.68
N SER A 42 17.75 -4.15 -17.31
CA SER A 42 17.87 -4.08 -18.77
C SER A 42 18.16 -5.45 -19.41
N ASP A 43 18.99 -6.28 -18.78
CA ASP A 43 19.39 -7.60 -19.28
C ASP A 43 19.40 -8.66 -18.17
N GLY A 44 18.70 -9.76 -18.40
CA GLY A 44 18.70 -10.92 -17.50
C GLY A 44 18.03 -10.66 -16.15
N LEU A 45 18.57 -11.28 -15.10
CA LEU A 45 18.04 -11.16 -13.74
C LEU A 45 18.89 -10.17 -12.92
N PRO A 46 18.26 -9.36 -12.06
CA PRO A 46 19.00 -8.49 -11.15
C PRO A 46 19.86 -9.34 -10.20
N SER A 47 21.00 -8.79 -9.79
CA SER A 47 21.87 -9.43 -8.80
C SER A 47 21.08 -9.81 -7.54
N LEU A 48 21.16 -11.07 -7.13
CA LEU A 48 20.43 -11.57 -5.96
C LEU A 48 20.82 -10.82 -4.67
N SER A 49 22.09 -10.43 -4.53
CA SER A 49 22.55 -9.64 -3.38
C SER A 49 21.95 -8.24 -3.37
N LEU A 50 21.87 -7.59 -4.55
CA LEU A 50 21.24 -6.27 -4.70
C LEU A 50 19.75 -6.32 -4.35
N VAL A 51 19.03 -7.33 -4.88
CA VAL A 51 17.61 -7.55 -4.57
C VAL A 51 17.41 -7.75 -3.07
N LEU A 52 18.28 -8.53 -2.42
CA LEU A 52 18.21 -8.76 -0.98
C LEU A 52 18.43 -7.47 -0.18
N TYR A 53 19.49 -6.72 -0.47
CA TYR A 53 19.81 -5.48 0.26
C TYR A 53 18.75 -4.40 0.04
N ALA A 54 18.28 -4.21 -1.18
CA ALA A 54 17.20 -3.28 -1.49
C ALA A 54 15.89 -3.67 -0.79
N THR A 55 15.53 -4.96 -0.82
CA THR A 55 14.36 -5.49 -0.13
C THR A 55 14.43 -5.22 1.38
N VAL A 56 15.56 -5.52 2.01
CA VAL A 56 15.76 -5.30 3.45
C VAL A 56 15.71 -3.81 3.79
N GLY A 57 16.39 -2.95 3.03
CA GLY A 57 16.40 -1.51 3.23
C GLY A 57 15.00 -0.88 3.11
N ILE A 58 14.27 -1.22 2.04
CA ILE A 58 12.89 -0.75 1.82
C ILE A 58 11.95 -1.28 2.91
N TRP A 59 12.09 -2.56 3.31
CA TRP A 59 11.29 -3.16 4.39
C TRP A 59 11.50 -2.41 5.70
N LEU A 60 12.74 -2.09 6.06
CA LEU A 60 13.08 -1.42 7.31
C LEU A 60 12.51 0.01 7.37
N LEU A 61 12.67 0.81 6.31
CA LEU A 61 12.08 2.17 6.26
C LEU A 61 10.55 2.13 6.24
N THR A 62 9.96 1.21 5.47
CA THR A 62 8.51 1.04 5.44
C THR A 62 7.98 0.62 6.81
N GLY A 63 8.68 -0.27 7.50
CA GLY A 63 8.41 -0.66 8.88
C GLY A 63 8.51 0.52 9.86
N ALA A 64 9.50 1.40 9.68
CA ALA A 64 9.65 2.63 10.45
C ALA A 64 8.42 3.55 10.24
N ALA A 65 8.00 3.74 8.99
CA ALA A 65 6.83 4.54 8.65
C ALA A 65 5.57 4.01 9.32
N PHE A 66 5.39 2.68 9.35
CA PHE A 66 4.26 2.08 10.04
C PHE A 66 4.34 2.19 11.57
N ALA A 67 5.54 2.12 12.15
CA ALA A 67 5.73 2.34 13.58
C ALA A 67 5.37 3.78 13.98
N VAL A 68 5.84 4.78 13.21
CA VAL A 68 5.45 6.20 13.39
C VAL A 68 3.95 6.39 13.20
N ASN A 69 3.35 5.72 12.22
CA ASN A 69 1.92 5.76 12.01
C ASN A 69 1.13 5.17 13.20
N CYS A 70 1.56 4.05 13.77
CA CYS A 70 0.95 3.50 14.98
C CYS A 70 1.10 4.45 16.19
N LEU A 71 2.19 5.20 16.27
CA LEU A 71 2.39 6.21 17.30
C LEU A 71 1.44 7.40 17.12
N ALA A 72 1.34 7.95 15.91
CA ALA A 72 0.48 9.08 15.61
C ALA A 72 -1.02 8.74 15.77
N GLU A 73 -1.41 7.50 15.46
CA GLU A 73 -2.81 7.05 15.52
C GLU A 73 -3.22 6.46 16.88
N ARG A 74 -2.35 6.49 17.90
CA ARG A 74 -2.56 5.81 19.19
C ARG A 74 -3.95 6.08 19.80
N GLU A 75 -4.38 7.33 19.83
CA GLU A 75 -5.65 7.73 20.44
C GLU A 75 -6.86 7.34 19.60
N ILE A 76 -6.74 7.41 18.27
CA ILE A 76 -7.78 7.00 17.33
C ILE A 76 -7.94 5.48 17.37
N ASP A 77 -6.82 4.75 17.38
CA ASP A 77 -6.78 3.29 17.42
C ASP A 77 -7.40 2.74 18.72
N ALA A 78 -7.19 3.40 19.86
CA ALA A 78 -7.81 3.03 21.13
C ALA A 78 -9.34 3.07 21.10
N ARG A 79 -9.94 3.88 20.20
CA ARG A 79 -11.39 4.04 20.04
C ARG A 79 -12.00 3.09 19.00
N MET A 80 -11.19 2.32 18.27
CA MET A 80 -11.64 1.44 17.19
C MET A 80 -11.59 -0.04 17.59
N ALA A 81 -12.72 -0.75 17.54
CA ALA A 81 -12.82 -2.17 17.93
C ALA A 81 -11.78 -3.09 17.24
N ARG A 82 -11.35 -2.77 16.02
CA ARG A 82 -10.34 -3.53 15.27
C ARG A 82 -8.90 -3.25 15.71
N THR A 83 -8.57 -2.02 16.10
CA THR A 83 -7.18 -1.58 16.36
C THR A 83 -6.90 -1.28 17.83
N ALA A 84 -7.92 -1.32 18.68
CA ALA A 84 -7.80 -1.22 20.14
C ALA A 84 -6.93 -2.33 20.75
N ARG A 85 -6.76 -3.46 20.06
CA ARG A 85 -5.87 -4.56 20.49
C ARG A 85 -4.40 -4.37 20.09
N ARG A 86 -4.04 -3.27 19.42
CA ARG A 86 -2.65 -3.01 19.02
C ARG A 86 -1.77 -2.75 20.25
N PRO A 87 -0.49 -3.17 20.26
CA PRO A 87 0.40 -2.98 21.42
C PRO A 87 0.49 -1.53 21.91
N MET A 88 0.49 -0.56 21.00
CA MET A 88 0.51 0.87 21.33
C MET A 88 -0.82 1.38 21.89
N ALA A 89 -1.96 0.88 21.40
CA ALA A 89 -3.28 1.25 21.90
C ALA A 89 -3.55 0.67 23.30
N LEU A 90 -2.96 -0.50 23.61
CA LEU A 90 -3.01 -1.14 24.93
C LEU A 90 -2.04 -0.53 25.95
N GLY A 91 -1.12 0.34 25.52
CA GLY A 91 -0.06 0.88 26.38
C GLY A 91 1.07 -0.10 26.72
N ASN A 92 1.17 -1.23 26.01
CA ASN A 92 2.20 -2.25 26.25
C ASN A 92 3.61 -1.80 25.83
N ILE A 93 3.70 -0.86 24.89
CA ILE A 93 4.94 -0.23 24.42
C ILE A 93 4.83 1.28 24.70
N SER A 94 5.90 1.89 25.23
CA SER A 94 5.93 3.32 25.48
C SER A 94 6.13 4.14 24.20
N VAL A 95 5.76 5.42 24.25
CA VAL A 95 6.04 6.38 23.16
C VAL A 95 7.55 6.45 22.88
N SER A 96 8.37 6.57 23.93
CA SER A 96 9.83 6.62 23.80
C SER A 96 10.41 5.36 23.15
N GLN A 97 9.93 4.18 23.53
CA GLN A 97 10.34 2.91 22.92
C GLN A 97 9.99 2.85 21.44
N THR A 98 8.81 3.34 21.05
CA THR A 98 8.37 3.34 19.65
C THR A 98 9.18 4.32 18.81
N VAL A 99 9.47 5.51 19.34
CA VAL A 99 10.33 6.50 18.66
C VAL A 99 11.74 5.95 18.47
N VAL A 100 12.36 5.42 19.53
CA VAL A 100 13.71 4.82 19.44
C VAL A 100 13.70 3.66 18.46
N PHE A 101 12.71 2.77 18.52
CA PHE A 101 12.59 1.65 17.59
C PHE A 101 12.48 2.14 16.13
N ALA A 102 11.60 3.10 15.85
CA ALA A 102 11.42 3.65 14.51
C ALA A 102 12.70 4.34 13.98
N LEU A 103 13.41 5.08 14.83
CA LEU A 103 14.69 5.71 14.46
C LEU A 103 15.78 4.67 14.17
N VAL A 104 15.86 3.60 14.98
CA VAL A 104 16.86 2.54 14.79
C VAL A 104 16.60 1.78 13.49
N ILE A 105 15.37 1.30 13.26
CA ILE A 105 15.07 0.55 12.03
C ILE A 105 15.10 1.46 10.79
N GLY A 106 14.64 2.71 10.91
CA GLY A 106 14.72 3.69 9.83
C GLY A 106 16.16 4.04 9.47
N GLY A 107 17.00 4.33 10.47
CA GLY A 107 18.42 4.61 10.26
C GLY A 107 19.18 3.41 9.69
N ALA A 108 18.90 2.20 10.19
CA ALA A 108 19.47 0.97 9.64
C ALA A 108 19.08 0.75 8.17
N GLY A 109 17.80 0.96 7.83
CA GLY A 109 17.36 0.84 6.43
C GLY A 109 17.99 1.91 5.53
N MET A 110 18.17 3.14 6.00
CA MET A 110 18.84 4.20 5.23
C MET A 110 20.30 3.84 5.00
N TRP A 111 20.98 3.33 6.02
CA TRP A 111 22.36 2.88 5.92
C TRP A 111 22.52 1.72 4.93
N VAL A 112 21.64 0.72 4.97
CA VAL A 112 21.61 -0.39 4.01
C VAL A 112 21.43 0.13 2.58
N LEU A 113 20.43 0.98 2.34
CA LEU A 113 20.16 1.51 1.00
C LEU A 113 21.30 2.37 0.47
N TYR A 114 21.85 3.26 1.31
CA TYR A 114 22.93 4.15 0.89
C TYR A 114 24.23 3.39 0.60
N SER A 115 24.59 2.42 1.46
CA SER A 115 25.89 1.76 1.42
C SER A 115 25.93 0.54 0.50
N LEU A 116 24.81 -0.19 0.37
CA LEU A 116 24.74 -1.48 -0.32
C LEU A 116 23.89 -1.47 -1.59
N VAL A 117 23.18 -0.36 -1.87
CA VAL A 117 22.29 -0.22 -3.05
C VAL A 117 22.68 1.02 -3.85
N ASN A 118 22.12 2.19 -3.52
CA ASN A 118 22.53 3.48 -4.07
C ASN A 118 21.89 4.66 -3.29
N PRO A 119 22.48 5.88 -3.38
CA PRO A 119 21.94 7.07 -2.72
C PRO A 119 20.55 7.49 -3.20
N LEU A 120 20.23 7.29 -4.49
CA LEU A 120 18.96 7.68 -5.08
C LEU A 120 17.80 6.94 -4.41
N THR A 121 17.89 5.62 -4.32
CA THR A 121 16.90 4.75 -3.68
C THR A 121 16.75 5.08 -2.21
N MET A 122 17.86 5.36 -1.51
CA MET A 122 17.81 5.79 -0.11
C MET A 122 16.98 7.07 0.05
N TRP A 123 17.31 8.14 -0.69
CA TRP A 123 16.61 9.41 -0.58
C TRP A 123 15.16 9.33 -1.00
N LEU A 124 14.85 8.61 -2.09
CA LEU A 124 13.47 8.38 -2.53
C LEU A 124 12.65 7.61 -1.47
N THR A 125 13.24 6.58 -0.86
CA THR A 125 12.58 5.81 0.20
C THR A 125 12.39 6.67 1.45
N PHE A 126 13.36 7.52 1.79
CA PHE A 126 13.27 8.45 2.92
C PHE A 126 12.19 9.53 2.71
N VAL A 127 12.13 10.14 1.52
CA VAL A 127 11.07 11.10 1.16
C VAL A 127 9.70 10.41 1.17
N THR A 128 9.61 9.18 0.67
CA THR A 128 8.37 8.38 0.74
C THR A 128 7.95 8.11 2.18
N PHE A 129 8.90 7.78 3.06
CA PHE A 129 8.69 7.62 4.49
C PHE A 129 8.13 8.92 5.11
N LEU A 130 8.75 10.08 4.83
CA LEU A 130 8.27 11.37 5.35
C LEU A 130 6.89 11.73 4.81
N GLY A 131 6.65 11.51 3.52
CA GLY A 131 5.34 11.71 2.90
C GLY A 131 4.25 10.88 3.57
N TYR A 132 4.53 9.61 3.86
CA TYR A 132 3.57 8.75 4.56
C TYR A 132 3.38 9.14 6.04
N ALA A 133 4.48 9.36 6.77
CA ALA A 133 4.47 9.58 8.21
C ALA A 133 3.92 10.97 8.58
N ILE A 134 4.30 12.02 7.84
CA ILE A 134 3.93 13.40 8.16
C ILE A 134 2.72 13.81 7.32
N ILE A 135 2.86 13.84 6.00
CA ILE A 135 1.85 14.40 5.10
C ILE A 135 0.57 13.57 5.17
N TYR A 136 0.66 12.26 4.95
CA TYR A 136 -0.52 11.40 4.99
C TYR A 136 -1.05 11.21 6.42
N THR A 137 -0.23 10.71 7.35
CA THR A 137 -0.74 10.28 8.66
C THR A 137 -1.14 11.44 9.56
N MET A 138 -0.31 12.47 9.69
CA MET A 138 -0.55 13.56 10.64
C MET A 138 -1.43 14.66 10.05
N ILE A 139 -1.29 14.97 8.75
CA ILE A 139 -1.98 16.11 8.13
C ILE A 139 -3.24 15.67 7.40
N LEU A 140 -3.12 14.84 6.37
CA LEU A 140 -4.22 14.56 5.45
C LEU A 140 -5.30 13.66 6.07
N LYS A 141 -4.89 12.58 6.74
CA LYS A 141 -5.80 11.58 7.30
C LYS A 141 -6.88 12.18 8.21
N PRO A 142 -6.58 13.07 9.17
CA PRO A 142 -7.59 13.71 10.01
C PRO A 142 -8.34 14.86 9.32
N SER A 143 -7.77 15.46 8.26
CA SER A 143 -8.22 16.78 7.78
C SER A 143 -9.03 16.75 6.48
N THR A 144 -8.97 15.68 5.67
CA THR A 144 -9.63 15.69 4.35
C THR A 144 -10.22 14.34 3.93
N PRO A 145 -11.38 14.33 3.23
CA PRO A 145 -11.93 13.13 2.59
C PRO A 145 -11.12 12.62 1.40
N GLN A 146 -10.16 13.41 0.90
CA GLN A 146 -9.21 13.02 -0.15
C GLN A 146 -7.92 12.40 0.41
N ASN A 147 -7.87 12.10 1.70
CA ASN A 147 -6.72 11.48 2.36
C ASN A 147 -6.21 10.22 1.64
N ILE A 148 -7.10 9.43 1.06
CA ILE A 148 -6.78 8.21 0.29
C ILE A 148 -6.17 8.53 -1.06
N VAL A 149 -6.65 9.57 -1.74
CA VAL A 149 -6.17 9.94 -3.08
C VAL A 149 -4.77 10.53 -2.93
N ILE A 150 -4.61 11.58 -2.11
CA ILE A 150 -3.32 12.27 -1.96
C ILE A 150 -2.31 11.40 -1.19
N GLY A 151 -2.76 10.75 -0.11
CA GLY A 151 -1.91 9.85 0.67
C GLY A 151 -1.57 8.53 -0.04
N GLY A 152 -2.35 8.17 -1.06
CA GLY A 152 -2.10 7.00 -1.90
C GLY A 152 -0.79 7.10 -2.67
N LEU A 153 -0.27 8.31 -2.91
CA LEU A 153 1.00 8.50 -3.62
C LEU A 153 2.16 7.86 -2.88
N SER A 154 2.30 8.08 -1.58
CA SER A 154 3.36 7.44 -0.79
C SER A 154 3.22 5.92 -0.76
N GLY A 155 1.99 5.40 -0.79
CA GLY A 155 1.73 3.96 -0.89
C GLY A 155 2.00 3.38 -2.28
N ALA A 156 2.05 4.22 -3.31
CA ALA A 156 2.25 3.82 -4.70
C ALA A 156 3.73 3.84 -5.14
N MET A 157 4.62 4.46 -4.36
CA MET A 157 6.06 4.53 -4.64
C MET A 157 6.83 3.20 -4.71
N PRO A 158 6.46 2.09 -4.02
CA PRO A 158 7.34 0.93 -3.93
C PRO A 158 7.89 0.37 -5.25
N PRO A 159 7.13 0.23 -6.36
CA PRO A 159 7.70 -0.16 -7.65
C PRO A 159 8.81 0.77 -8.15
N ALA A 160 8.65 2.09 -8.01
CA ALA A 160 9.69 3.05 -8.42
C ALA A 160 10.92 2.96 -7.52
N LEU A 161 10.75 2.71 -6.21
CA LEU A 161 11.87 2.46 -5.30
C LEU A 161 12.65 1.21 -5.70
N GLY A 162 11.93 0.15 -6.09
CA GLY A 162 12.52 -1.05 -6.63
C GLY A 162 13.27 -0.82 -7.94
N TRP A 163 12.66 -0.09 -8.87
CA TRP A 163 13.29 0.25 -10.14
C TRP A 163 14.59 1.04 -9.92
N ALA A 164 14.54 2.08 -9.08
CA ALA A 164 15.70 2.89 -8.70
C ALA A 164 16.82 2.06 -8.05
N ALA A 165 16.47 1.00 -7.32
CA ALA A 165 17.45 0.14 -6.66
C ALA A 165 18.36 -0.57 -7.66
N VAL A 166 17.84 -0.92 -8.84
CA VAL A 166 18.58 -1.63 -9.88
C VAL A 166 19.11 -0.69 -10.95
N ALA A 167 18.26 0.17 -11.50
CA ALA A 167 18.63 1.06 -12.60
C ALA A 167 19.38 2.32 -12.15
N ASN A 168 19.34 2.66 -10.86
CA ASN A 168 19.81 3.94 -10.32
C ASN A 168 19.23 5.16 -11.07
N ASP A 169 18.01 5.01 -11.57
CA ASP A 169 17.22 6.02 -12.25
C ASP A 169 15.73 5.72 -12.06
N VAL A 170 14.87 6.72 -12.29
CA VAL A 170 13.41 6.58 -12.22
C VAL A 170 12.79 7.11 -13.52
N PRO A 171 12.88 6.32 -14.61
CA PRO A 171 12.37 6.73 -15.91
C PRO A 171 10.83 6.67 -15.93
N MET A 172 10.23 7.04 -17.06
CA MET A 172 8.76 7.12 -17.22
C MET A 172 8.05 5.81 -16.87
N GLU A 173 8.67 4.67 -17.20
CA GLU A 173 8.17 3.32 -16.96
C GLU A 173 7.98 3.06 -15.46
N ALA A 174 8.93 3.50 -14.62
CA ALA A 174 8.82 3.41 -13.17
C ALA A 174 7.65 4.25 -12.64
N TRP A 175 7.47 5.46 -13.18
CA TRP A 175 6.33 6.32 -12.83
C TRP A 175 4.99 5.79 -13.31
N LEU A 176 4.94 5.04 -14.42
CA LEU A 176 3.72 4.36 -14.86
C LEU A 176 3.29 3.28 -13.85
N LEU A 177 4.22 2.52 -13.27
CA LEU A 177 3.91 1.56 -12.21
C LEU A 177 3.34 2.26 -10.96
N VAL A 178 3.93 3.40 -10.59
CA VAL A 178 3.42 4.26 -9.50
C VAL A 178 2.01 4.74 -9.83
N LEU A 179 1.78 5.21 -11.06
CA LEU A 179 0.48 5.71 -11.50
C LEU A 179 -0.60 4.62 -11.44
N ILE A 180 -0.28 3.39 -11.82
CA ILE A 180 -1.21 2.25 -11.72
C ILE A 180 -1.63 2.03 -10.26
N ILE A 181 -0.69 1.95 -9.31
CA ILE A 181 -1.03 1.74 -7.89
C ILE A 181 -1.77 2.95 -7.33
N PHE A 182 -1.37 4.16 -7.73
CA PHE A 182 -2.02 5.40 -7.31
C PHE A 182 -3.49 5.43 -7.72
N VAL A 183 -3.81 5.15 -8.99
CA VAL A 183 -5.18 5.14 -9.51
C VAL A 183 -5.98 3.94 -8.99
N TRP A 184 -5.31 2.82 -8.67
CA TRP A 184 -5.92 1.65 -8.04
C TRP A 184 -6.32 1.88 -6.57
N THR A 185 -5.62 2.75 -5.85
CA THR A 185 -5.81 2.97 -4.41
C THR A 185 -7.23 3.46 -4.06
N PRO A 186 -7.82 4.47 -4.75
CA PRO A 186 -9.18 4.92 -4.47
C PRO A 186 -10.27 3.85 -4.66
N PRO A 187 -10.40 3.14 -5.80
CA PRO A 187 -11.45 2.14 -5.97
C PRO A 187 -11.27 0.94 -5.02
N HIS A 188 -10.02 0.57 -4.69
CA HIS A 188 -9.71 -0.43 -3.67
C HIS A 188 -10.22 -0.01 -2.29
N PHE A 189 -9.80 1.16 -1.81
CA PHE A 189 -10.05 1.55 -0.43
C PHE A 189 -11.45 2.09 -0.20
N TRP A 190 -12.07 2.74 -1.20
CA TRP A 190 -13.47 3.14 -1.10
C TRP A 190 -14.42 1.94 -1.09
N ALA A 191 -14.09 0.84 -1.79
CA ALA A 191 -14.84 -0.41 -1.64
C ALA A 191 -14.84 -0.90 -0.19
N LEU A 192 -13.70 -0.81 0.52
CA LEU A 192 -13.61 -1.09 1.97
C LEU A 192 -14.41 -0.09 2.80
N ALA A 193 -14.30 1.20 2.49
CA ALA A 193 -14.97 2.27 3.24
C ALA A 193 -16.50 2.16 3.17
N LEU A 194 -17.04 1.69 2.05
CA LEU A 194 -18.48 1.51 1.85
C LEU A 194 -19.08 0.53 2.88
N TYR A 195 -18.59 -0.71 2.96
CA TYR A 195 -19.17 -1.73 3.87
C TYR A 195 -18.67 -1.61 5.32
N ARG A 196 -17.80 -0.64 5.61
CA ARG A 196 -17.33 -0.32 6.97
C ARG A 196 -17.62 1.11 7.39
N ARG A 197 -18.60 1.74 6.74
CA ARG A 197 -18.95 3.15 6.98
C ARG A 197 -19.16 3.46 8.46
N ASP A 198 -19.88 2.59 9.17
CA ASP A 198 -20.24 2.83 10.57
C ASP A 198 -19.02 2.82 11.51
N ASP A 199 -18.04 1.95 11.24
CA ASP A 199 -16.78 1.92 11.98
C ASP A 199 -16.01 3.24 11.77
N TYR A 200 -15.98 3.74 10.53
CA TYR A 200 -15.31 5.00 10.20
C TYR A 200 -16.03 6.21 10.82
N ALA A 201 -17.36 6.24 10.76
CA ALA A 201 -18.16 7.30 11.37
C ALA A 201 -17.96 7.37 12.89
N LYS A 202 -17.96 6.21 13.58
CA LYS A 202 -17.69 6.13 15.03
C LYS A 202 -16.29 6.64 15.41
N SER A 203 -15.30 6.44 14.54
CA SER A 203 -13.93 6.91 14.74
C SER A 203 -13.70 8.38 14.40
N GLY A 204 -14.69 9.08 13.86
CA GLY A 204 -14.57 10.48 13.43
C GLY A 204 -13.68 10.69 12.19
N LEU A 205 -13.36 9.63 11.45
CA LEU A 205 -12.53 9.74 10.24
C LEU A 205 -13.37 10.23 9.06
N PRO A 206 -12.97 11.32 8.37
CA PRO A 206 -13.77 11.99 7.33
C PRO A 206 -13.74 11.24 6.00
N MET A 207 -14.06 9.95 5.99
CA MET A 207 -14.01 9.11 4.79
C MET A 207 -15.10 9.52 3.80
N LEU A 208 -14.86 9.34 2.49
CA LEU A 208 -15.81 9.73 1.43
C LEU A 208 -17.27 9.27 1.67
N PRO A 209 -17.56 8.01 2.09
CA PRO A 209 -18.94 7.59 2.35
C PRO A 209 -19.54 8.20 3.62
N VAL A 210 -18.72 8.73 4.52
CA VAL A 210 -19.16 9.42 5.75
C VAL A 210 -19.48 10.88 5.44
N THR A 211 -18.63 11.56 4.67
CA THR A 211 -18.75 13.00 4.38
C THR A 211 -19.70 13.32 3.22
N HIS A 212 -19.64 12.55 2.12
CA HIS A 212 -20.41 12.81 0.88
C HIS A 212 -21.47 11.73 0.59
N GLY A 213 -21.55 10.71 1.44
CA GLY A 213 -22.55 9.66 1.37
C GLY A 213 -22.19 8.48 0.44
N MET A 214 -23.02 7.44 0.54
CA MET A 214 -22.78 6.15 -0.11
C MET A 214 -22.87 6.24 -1.64
N LYS A 215 -23.91 6.90 -2.17
CA LYS A 215 -24.13 7.01 -3.63
C LYS A 215 -22.98 7.72 -4.34
N PHE A 216 -22.48 8.81 -3.75
CA PHE A 216 -21.34 9.55 -4.28
C PHE A 216 -20.07 8.69 -4.32
N THR A 217 -19.81 7.96 -3.23
CA THR A 217 -18.66 7.05 -3.14
C THR A 217 -18.75 5.90 -4.13
N GLN A 218 -19.93 5.31 -4.30
CA GLN A 218 -20.19 4.25 -5.29
C GLN A 218 -19.92 4.74 -6.73
N PHE A 219 -20.34 5.96 -7.05
CA PHE A 219 -20.04 6.59 -8.34
C PHE A 219 -18.53 6.79 -8.54
N HIS A 220 -17.83 7.26 -7.51
CA HIS A 220 -16.38 7.47 -7.58
C HIS A 220 -15.60 6.15 -7.71
N VAL A 221 -16.04 5.08 -7.05
CA VAL A 221 -15.48 3.73 -7.25
C VAL A 221 -15.61 3.33 -8.72
N TRP A 222 -16.77 3.55 -9.36
CA TRP A 222 -16.96 3.27 -10.78
C TRP A 222 -16.08 4.12 -11.68
N LEU A 223 -16.06 5.44 -11.48
CA LEU A 223 -15.27 6.38 -12.29
C LEU A 223 -13.77 6.08 -12.22
N TYR A 224 -13.23 5.88 -11.01
CA TYR A 224 -11.81 5.55 -10.85
C TYR A 224 -11.47 4.14 -11.34
N SER A 225 -12.43 3.21 -11.39
CA SER A 225 -12.21 1.91 -12.01
C SER A 225 -12.07 2.01 -13.53
N ILE A 226 -12.80 2.92 -14.17
CA ILE A 226 -12.63 3.24 -15.60
C ILE A 226 -11.27 3.90 -15.83
N ALA A 227 -10.90 4.87 -14.98
CA ALA A 227 -9.58 5.50 -15.04
C ALA A 227 -8.45 4.46 -14.88
N LEU A 228 -8.57 3.55 -13.92
CA LEU A 228 -7.62 2.45 -13.72
C LEU A 228 -7.51 1.56 -14.96
N ALA A 229 -8.64 1.23 -15.59
CA ALA A 229 -8.62 0.43 -16.82
C ALA A 229 -7.87 1.15 -17.94
N ALA A 230 -8.09 2.46 -18.12
CA ALA A 230 -7.32 3.24 -19.09
C ALA A 230 -5.82 3.30 -18.74
N THR A 231 -5.49 3.58 -17.47
CA THR A 231 -4.10 3.66 -16.99
C THR A 231 -3.34 2.35 -17.20
N THR A 232 -3.98 1.20 -16.99
CA THR A 232 -3.35 -0.13 -17.14
C THR A 232 -3.20 -0.57 -18.58
N LEU A 233 -3.73 0.17 -19.56
CA LEU A 233 -3.41 -0.05 -20.97
C LEU A 233 -2.20 0.78 -21.42
N LEU A 234 -1.77 1.76 -20.62
CA LEU A 234 -0.62 2.61 -20.95
C LEU A 234 0.70 1.85 -21.10
N PRO A 235 1.04 0.84 -20.26
CA PRO A 235 2.29 0.09 -20.46
C PRO A 235 2.38 -0.59 -21.83
N PHE A 236 1.26 -1.01 -22.41
CA PHE A 236 1.24 -1.50 -23.79
C PHE A 236 1.36 -0.35 -24.79
N ALA A 237 0.63 0.75 -24.58
CA ALA A 237 0.65 1.91 -25.47
C ALA A 237 2.03 2.58 -25.60
N VAL A 238 2.82 2.61 -24.51
CA VAL A 238 4.19 3.14 -24.53
C VAL A 238 5.24 2.10 -24.92
N GLN A 239 4.83 0.91 -25.37
CA GLN A 239 5.72 -0.18 -25.77
C GLN A 239 6.62 -0.71 -24.63
N MET A 240 6.21 -0.51 -23.37
CA MET A 240 6.87 -1.10 -22.20
C MET A 240 6.52 -2.59 -22.03
N SER A 241 5.41 -3.04 -22.61
CA SER A 241 4.92 -4.42 -22.52
C SER A 241 4.27 -4.86 -23.84
N GLY A 242 4.20 -6.17 -24.05
CA GLY A 242 3.65 -6.85 -25.21
C GLY A 242 2.26 -7.42 -25.00
N LEU A 243 1.94 -8.43 -25.83
CA LEU A 243 0.58 -8.96 -25.96
C LEU A 243 0.13 -9.77 -24.75
N ILE A 244 1.05 -10.44 -24.04
CA ILE A 244 0.70 -11.23 -22.84
C ILE A 244 0.14 -10.28 -21.78
N TYR A 245 0.82 -9.16 -21.55
CA TYR A 245 0.34 -8.14 -20.63
C TYR A 245 -1.00 -7.57 -21.10
N LEU A 246 -1.12 -7.18 -22.37
CA LEU A 246 -2.33 -6.56 -22.90
C LEU A 246 -3.57 -7.45 -22.69
N VAL A 247 -3.50 -8.72 -23.09
CA VAL A 247 -4.61 -9.67 -22.94
C VAL A 247 -4.97 -9.86 -21.47
N SER A 248 -3.95 -10.02 -20.61
CA SER A 248 -4.15 -10.15 -19.16
C SER A 248 -4.82 -8.91 -18.57
N ALA A 249 -4.34 -7.71 -18.91
CA ALA A 249 -4.87 -6.44 -18.43
C ALA A 249 -6.32 -6.25 -18.87
N VAL A 250 -6.68 -6.55 -20.12
CA VAL A 250 -8.06 -6.46 -20.64
C VAL A 250 -9.00 -7.38 -19.86
N ILE A 251 -8.61 -8.64 -19.64
CA ILE A 251 -9.43 -9.61 -18.90
C ILE A 251 -9.61 -9.15 -17.44
N LEU A 252 -8.52 -8.79 -16.77
CA LEU A 252 -8.54 -8.33 -15.38
C LEU A 252 -9.40 -7.06 -15.23
N ASN A 253 -9.28 -6.11 -16.16
CA ASN A 253 -10.07 -4.89 -16.22
C ASN A 253 -11.55 -5.18 -16.41
N ALA A 254 -11.92 -6.07 -17.32
CA ALA A 254 -13.32 -6.44 -17.53
C ALA A 254 -13.98 -6.98 -16.26
N VAL A 255 -13.27 -7.82 -15.50
CA VAL A 255 -13.76 -8.35 -14.22
C VAL A 255 -13.85 -7.24 -13.16
N PHE A 256 -12.82 -6.39 -13.06
CA PHE A 256 -12.81 -5.29 -12.09
C PHE A 256 -13.92 -4.26 -12.35
N LEU A 257 -14.12 -3.87 -13.61
CA LEU A 257 -15.22 -3.01 -14.04
C LEU A 257 -16.57 -3.65 -13.74
N ARG A 258 -16.76 -4.94 -14.00
CA ARG A 258 -18.00 -5.63 -13.61
C ARG A 258 -18.28 -5.54 -12.11
N HIS A 259 -17.27 -5.64 -11.25
CA HIS A 259 -17.42 -5.45 -9.81
C HIS A 259 -17.78 -4.00 -9.44
N ALA A 260 -17.09 -3.03 -10.01
CA ALA A 260 -17.33 -1.61 -9.76
C ALA A 260 -18.71 -1.15 -10.26
N TRP A 261 -19.16 -1.65 -11.41
CA TRP A 261 -20.52 -1.42 -11.91
C TRP A 261 -21.59 -1.97 -10.97
N LYS A 262 -21.37 -3.19 -10.43
CA LYS A 262 -22.28 -3.78 -9.44
C LYS A 262 -22.33 -2.96 -8.15
N ILE A 263 -21.20 -2.42 -7.69
CA ILE A 263 -21.18 -1.46 -6.57
C ILE A 263 -22.03 -0.24 -6.88
N TYR A 264 -21.92 0.30 -8.10
CA TYR A 264 -22.63 1.52 -8.49
C TYR A 264 -24.14 1.33 -8.67
N ARG A 265 -24.58 0.22 -9.27
CA ARG A 265 -26.00 -0.01 -9.60
C ARG A 265 -26.77 -0.87 -8.58
N HIS A 266 -26.09 -1.81 -7.92
CA HIS A 266 -26.73 -2.83 -7.09
C HIS A 266 -25.97 -3.04 -5.78
N TYR A 267 -25.64 -1.94 -5.10
CA TYR A 267 -24.81 -1.97 -3.91
C TYR A 267 -25.32 -2.95 -2.84
N THR A 268 -24.42 -3.82 -2.37
CA THR A 268 -24.56 -4.58 -1.13
C THR A 268 -23.18 -4.70 -0.47
N ASP A 269 -23.14 -4.87 0.85
CA ASP A 269 -21.89 -5.09 1.59
C ASP A 269 -21.12 -6.30 1.07
N LEU A 270 -21.83 -7.35 0.64
CA LEU A 270 -21.22 -8.54 0.04
C LEU A 270 -20.52 -8.22 -1.28
N ILE A 271 -21.13 -7.40 -2.13
CA ILE A 271 -20.54 -6.98 -3.40
C ILE A 271 -19.30 -6.12 -3.16
N ALA A 272 -19.36 -5.18 -2.21
CA ALA A 272 -18.23 -4.32 -1.86
C ALA A 272 -17.05 -5.13 -1.27
N ARG A 273 -17.33 -6.12 -0.41
CA ARG A 273 -16.32 -7.06 0.11
C ARG A 273 -15.69 -7.88 -1.02
N LYS A 274 -16.49 -8.42 -1.94
CA LYS A 274 -15.98 -9.18 -3.10
C LYS A 274 -15.09 -8.32 -4.00
N ALA A 275 -15.50 -7.08 -4.27
CA ALA A 275 -14.68 -6.14 -5.05
C ALA A 275 -13.37 -5.80 -4.35
N PHE A 276 -13.40 -5.56 -3.03
CA PHE A 276 -12.20 -5.34 -2.23
C PHE A 276 -11.24 -6.55 -2.28
N THR A 277 -11.74 -7.77 -2.10
CA THR A 277 -10.89 -8.97 -2.22
C THR A 277 -10.34 -9.14 -3.63
N TRP A 278 -11.18 -8.97 -4.66
CA TRP A 278 -10.76 -9.04 -6.05
C TRP A 278 -9.68 -8.00 -6.36
N SER A 279 -9.77 -6.79 -5.82
CA SER A 279 -8.80 -5.73 -6.10
C SER A 279 -7.37 -6.04 -5.65
N ILE A 280 -7.21 -6.84 -4.59
CA ILE A 280 -5.90 -7.31 -4.12
C ILE A 280 -5.32 -8.33 -5.11
N VAL A 281 -6.16 -9.29 -5.53
CA VAL A 281 -5.79 -10.33 -6.51
C VAL A 281 -5.49 -9.70 -7.88
N TYR A 282 -6.33 -8.75 -8.30
CA TYR A 282 -6.18 -7.97 -9.52
C TYR A 282 -4.79 -7.33 -9.61
N LEU A 283 -4.36 -6.62 -8.55
CA LEU A 283 -3.08 -5.93 -8.57
C LEU A 283 -1.91 -6.93 -8.66
N GLY A 284 -1.97 -8.01 -7.88
CA GLY A 284 -0.96 -9.07 -7.90
C GLY A 284 -0.85 -9.73 -9.28
N LEU A 285 -1.98 -10.09 -9.90
CA LEU A 285 -2.01 -10.70 -11.23
C LEU A 285 -1.57 -9.74 -12.32
N LEU A 286 -1.93 -8.45 -12.23
CA LEU A 286 -1.53 -7.44 -13.21
C LEU A 286 0.00 -7.24 -13.22
N PHE A 287 0.61 -7.11 -12.05
CA PHE A 287 2.06 -6.98 -11.94
C PHE A 287 2.79 -8.28 -12.29
N LEU A 288 2.20 -9.45 -11.98
CA LEU A 288 2.74 -10.73 -12.44
C LEU A 288 2.71 -10.83 -13.97
N ALA A 289 1.63 -10.37 -14.61
CA ALA A 289 1.55 -10.34 -16.07
C ALA A 289 2.61 -9.44 -16.69
N LEU A 290 2.88 -8.25 -16.11
CA LEU A 290 4.01 -7.39 -16.53
C LEU A 290 5.34 -8.12 -16.41
N LEU A 291 5.57 -8.80 -15.29
CA LEU A 291 6.82 -9.53 -15.06
C LEU A 291 7.00 -10.68 -16.07
N VAL A 292 5.95 -11.46 -16.29
CA VAL A 292 5.98 -12.58 -17.26
C VAL A 292 6.24 -12.07 -18.67
N ASP A 293 5.56 -11.00 -19.08
CA ASP A 293 5.70 -10.40 -20.40
C ASP A 293 7.10 -9.77 -20.63
N HIS A 294 7.71 -9.18 -19.59
CA HIS A 294 9.09 -8.66 -19.64
C HIS A 294 10.12 -9.74 -19.99
N TYR A 295 9.96 -10.95 -19.43
CA TYR A 295 10.89 -12.07 -19.63
C TYR A 295 10.51 -12.98 -20.80
N ILE A 296 9.22 -13.07 -21.13
CA ILE A 296 8.70 -13.86 -22.26
C ILE A 296 8.24 -12.86 -23.32
N LYS A 297 9.21 -12.36 -24.11
CA LYS A 297 8.92 -11.48 -25.23
C LYS A 297 8.28 -12.30 -26.36
N LEU A 298 6.98 -12.10 -26.58
CA LEU A 298 6.18 -12.65 -27.68
C LEU A 298 5.93 -11.59 -28.75
#